data_AF-W9UPA9-F1
#
_entry.id   AF-W9UPA9-F1
#
_cell.length_a   1.000
_cell.length_b   1.000
_cell.length_c   1.000
_cell.angle_alpha   90.00
_cell.angle_beta   90.00
_cell.angle_gamma   90.00
#
_symmetry.space_group_name_H-M   'P 1'
#
loop_
_entity.id
_entity.type
_entity.pdbx_description
1 polymer ?
#
loop_
_entity_poly.entity_id
_entity_poly.type
_entity_poly.pdbx_seq_one_letter_code
_entity_poly.pdbx_strand_id
1 'polypeptide(L)'
;MLRNLSISIRLLLLTLLPILAVASIILIAISDMRSLIKSTESIYFEAVVPSRDIKFVSDALTVEMVNLFQSFHQETLTYSQLMSDLNQAQSTYQRYWASYLESIGNSEEELALSSDVAKLIERSQSLIADFTSQAESGALILMDFNSFNFRLNATFGPLRAGLDDLIEYQLNEASA
;
A
#
# COMPACT_ATOMS: atom_id res chain seq x y z
N MET A 1 13.19 -31.00 -54.34
CA MET A 1 14.25 -31.79 -53.66
C MET A 1 13.72 -33.00 -52.87
N LEU A 2 12.44 -33.10 -52.51
CA LEU A 2 11.88 -34.25 -51.78
C LEU A 2 11.66 -35.53 -52.62
N ARG A 3 11.99 -35.54 -53.92
CA ARG A 3 11.61 -36.63 -54.86
C ARG A 3 12.54 -37.85 -54.84
N ASN A 4 13.72 -37.70 -54.23
CA ASN A 4 14.74 -38.76 -54.15
C ASN A 4 14.75 -39.48 -52.78
N LEU A 5 13.74 -39.24 -51.93
CA LEU A 5 13.60 -39.88 -50.62
C LEU A 5 12.69 -41.10 -50.73
N SER A 6 12.98 -42.16 -49.97
CA SER A 6 12.13 -43.35 -49.92
C SER A 6 10.72 -42.99 -49.45
N ILE A 7 9.72 -43.71 -49.96
CA ILE A 7 8.30 -43.45 -49.68
C ILE A 7 8.02 -43.43 -48.16
N SER A 8 8.70 -44.30 -47.41
CA SER A 8 8.63 -44.36 -45.95
C SER A 8 9.11 -43.07 -45.27
N ILE A 9 10.22 -42.48 -45.73
CA ILE A 9 10.75 -41.22 -45.18
C ILE A 9 9.84 -40.04 -45.49
N ARG A 10 9.22 -40.02 -46.68
CA ARG A 10 8.21 -39.00 -47.04
C ARG A 10 6.99 -39.05 -46.13
N LEU A 11 6.44 -40.24 -45.89
CA LEU A 11 5.32 -40.44 -44.97
C LEU A 11 5.67 -40.04 -43.53
N LEU A 12 6.87 -40.38 -43.08
CA LEU A 12 7.37 -40.04 -41.75
C LEU A 12 7.53 -38.51 -41.60
N LEU A 13 8.11 -37.83 -42.59
CA LEU A 13 8.24 -36.37 -42.59
C LEU A 13 6.88 -35.65 -42.65
N LEU A 14 5.93 -36.14 -43.46
CA LEU A 14 4.58 -35.55 -43.56
C LEU A 14 3.79 -35.65 -42.25
N THR A 15 4.13 -36.60 -41.40
CA THR A 15 3.41 -36.89 -40.15
C THR A 15 4.13 -36.29 -38.94
N LEU A 16 5.45 -36.48 -38.85
CA LEU A 16 6.23 -36.09 -37.67
C LEU A 16 6.52 -34.58 -37.63
N LEU A 17 6.68 -33.94 -38.79
CA LEU A 17 6.94 -32.49 -38.86
C LEU A 17 5.78 -31.64 -38.31
N PRO A 18 4.50 -31.85 -38.69
CA PRO A 18 3.39 -31.10 -38.10
C PRO A 18 3.19 -31.41 -36.62
N ILE A 19 3.43 -32.66 -36.17
CA ILE A 19 3.37 -33.02 -34.74
C ILE A 19 4.40 -32.23 -33.93
N LEU A 20 5.65 -32.14 -34.43
CA LEU A 20 6.70 -31.36 -33.77
C LEU A 20 6.37 -29.86 -33.75
N ALA A 21 5.82 -29.32 -34.84
CA ALA A 21 5.40 -27.92 -34.89
C ALA A 21 4.30 -27.61 -33.84
N VAL A 22 3.29 -28.47 -33.73
CA VAL A 22 2.23 -28.33 -32.71
C VAL A 22 2.82 -28.47 -31.29
N ALA A 23 3.72 -29.42 -31.07
CA ALA A 23 4.39 -29.59 -29.77
C ALA A 23 5.20 -28.36 -29.38
N SER A 24 5.94 -27.74 -30.31
CA SER A 24 6.68 -26.50 -30.05
C SER A 24 5.75 -25.33 -29.71
N ILE A 25 4.61 -25.19 -30.40
CA ILE A 25 3.61 -24.16 -30.09
C ILE A 25 3.05 -24.36 -28.68
N ILE A 26 2.75 -25.60 -28.29
CA ILE A 26 2.25 -25.91 -26.94
C ILE A 26 3.31 -25.55 -25.88
N LEU A 27 4.59 -25.85 -26.12
CA LEU A 27 5.66 -25.51 -25.16
C LEU A 27 5.83 -23.99 -24.99
N ILE A 28 5.78 -23.24 -26.09
CA ILE A 28 5.82 -21.76 -26.05
C ILE A 28 4.61 -21.23 -25.30
N ALA A 29 3.40 -21.70 -25.63
CA ALA A 29 2.17 -21.28 -24.96
C ALA A 29 2.19 -21.57 -23.45
N ILE A 30 2.73 -22.73 -23.02
CA ILE A 30 2.89 -23.04 -21.59
C ILE A 30 3.90 -22.11 -20.93
N SER A 31 5.00 -21.76 -21.60
CA SER A 31 6.01 -20.82 -21.09
C SER A 31 5.42 -19.42 -20.91
N ASP A 32 4.70 -18.92 -21.92
CA ASP A 32 4.05 -17.61 -21.89
C ASP A 32 2.98 -17.55 -20.80
N MET A 33 2.18 -18.61 -20.67
CA MET A 33 1.15 -18.72 -19.65
C MET A 33 1.74 -18.75 -18.22
N ARG A 34 2.90 -19.40 -18.03
CA ARG A 34 3.63 -19.37 -16.75
C ARG A 34 4.17 -17.97 -16.41
N SER A 35 4.62 -17.23 -17.42
CA SER A 35 5.05 -15.83 -17.24
C SER A 35 3.88 -14.93 -16.83
N LEU A 36 2.72 -15.09 -17.46
CA LEU A 36 1.51 -14.33 -17.17
C LEU A 36 0.93 -14.63 -15.78
N ILE A 37 0.96 -15.88 -15.34
CA ILE A 37 0.51 -16.25 -13.99
C ILE A 37 1.44 -15.63 -12.94
N LYS A 38 2.76 -15.69 -13.16
CA LYS A 38 3.75 -15.15 -12.24
C LYS A 38 3.66 -13.63 -12.11
N SER A 39 3.39 -12.90 -13.20
CA SER A 39 3.18 -11.45 -13.15
C SER A 39 1.88 -11.06 -12.42
N THR A 40 0.84 -11.90 -12.49
CA THR A 40 -0.45 -11.60 -11.86
C THR A 40 -0.42 -11.82 -10.34
N GLU A 41 0.24 -12.88 -9.86
CA GLU A 41 0.44 -13.09 -8.42
C GLU A 41 1.43 -12.07 -7.82
N SER A 42 2.49 -11.73 -8.55
CA SER A 42 3.48 -10.71 -8.15
C SER A 42 2.82 -9.34 -7.96
N ILE A 43 2.08 -8.81 -8.93
CA ILE A 43 1.40 -7.49 -8.79
C ILE A 43 0.47 -7.44 -7.57
N TYR A 44 -0.28 -8.52 -7.29
CA TYR A 44 -1.22 -8.53 -6.18
C TYR A 44 -0.51 -8.46 -4.82
N PHE A 45 0.50 -9.31 -4.59
CA PHE A 45 1.19 -9.36 -3.29
C PHE A 45 2.28 -8.29 -3.14
N GLU A 46 2.91 -7.88 -4.23
CA GLU A 46 4.07 -6.98 -4.20
C GLU A 46 3.68 -5.50 -4.30
N ALA A 47 2.46 -5.18 -4.78
CA ALA A 47 2.05 -3.77 -4.88
C ALA A 47 0.63 -3.49 -4.39
N VAL A 48 -0.37 -4.32 -4.72
CA VAL A 48 -1.77 -4.05 -4.32
C VAL A 48 -1.95 -4.15 -2.81
N VAL A 49 -1.41 -5.20 -2.17
CA VAL A 49 -1.48 -5.39 -0.71
C VAL A 49 -0.73 -4.27 0.04
N PRO A 50 0.54 -3.95 -0.27
CA PRO A 50 1.25 -2.82 0.33
C PRO A 50 0.50 -1.49 0.16
N SER A 51 0.05 -1.17 -1.06
CA SER A 51 -0.70 0.08 -1.33
C SER A 51 -1.96 0.19 -0.49
N ARG A 52 -2.72 -0.90 -0.35
CA ARG A 52 -3.91 -0.97 0.49
C ARG A 52 -3.57 -0.73 1.96
N ASP A 53 -2.49 -1.33 2.45
CA ASP A 53 -2.10 -1.21 3.85
C ASP A 53 -1.64 0.23 4.17
N ILE A 54 -0.86 0.86 3.28
CA ILE A 54 -0.51 2.28 3.38
C ILE A 54 -1.77 3.16 3.36
N LYS A 55 -2.76 2.84 2.51
CA LYS A 55 -4.02 3.57 2.46
C LYS A 55 -4.79 3.50 3.78
N PHE A 56 -4.89 2.34 4.41
CA PHE A 56 -5.51 2.21 5.73
C PHE A 56 -4.79 3.03 6.80
N VAL A 57 -3.45 3.09 6.76
CA VAL A 57 -2.65 3.95 7.65
C VAL A 57 -2.98 5.43 7.40
N SER A 58 -3.05 5.85 6.14
CA SER A 58 -3.40 7.22 5.74
C SER A 58 -4.78 7.65 6.21
N ASP A 59 -5.79 6.79 6.05
CA ASP A 59 -7.16 7.09 6.48
C ASP A 59 -7.25 7.16 8.01
N ALA A 60 -6.65 6.20 8.72
CA ALA A 60 -6.66 6.19 10.18
C ALA A 60 -5.97 7.43 10.78
N LEU A 61 -4.76 7.77 10.31
CA LEU A 61 -3.98 8.86 10.89
C LEU A 61 -4.41 10.24 10.40
N THR A 62 -4.67 10.41 9.10
CA THR A 62 -4.82 11.76 8.50
C THR A 62 -6.25 12.18 8.24
N VAL A 63 -7.21 11.25 8.31
CA VAL A 63 -8.63 11.53 8.11
C VAL A 63 -9.38 11.29 9.42
N GLU A 64 -9.35 10.06 9.95
CA GLU A 64 -10.12 9.67 11.13
C GLU A 64 -9.67 10.42 12.39
N MET A 65 -8.39 10.32 12.77
CA MET A 65 -7.89 11.01 13.97
C MET A 65 -8.04 12.54 13.88
N VAL A 66 -7.80 13.14 12.71
CA VAL A 66 -7.99 14.58 12.49
C VAL A 66 -9.46 14.95 12.71
N ASN A 67 -10.39 14.19 12.13
CA ASN A 67 -11.82 14.40 12.29
C ASN A 67 -12.28 14.22 13.75
N LEU A 68 -11.72 13.25 14.49
CA LEU A 68 -12.01 13.03 15.90
C LEU A 68 -11.62 14.23 16.75
N PHE A 69 -10.40 14.75 16.58
CA PHE A 69 -9.97 15.95 17.30
C PHE A 69 -10.79 17.18 16.89
N GLN A 70 -11.11 17.34 15.60
CA GLN A 70 -11.96 18.43 15.13
C GLN A 70 -13.37 18.36 15.72
N SER A 71 -13.95 17.16 15.81
CA SER A 71 -15.29 16.94 16.37
C SER A 71 -15.31 17.20 17.88
N PHE A 72 -14.28 16.74 18.59
CA PHE A 72 -14.14 17.03 20.01
C PHE A 72 -13.91 18.53 20.29
N HIS A 73 -13.06 19.19 19.49
CA HIS A 73 -12.82 20.63 19.58
C HIS A 73 -14.10 21.45 19.37
N GLN A 74 -14.97 21.00 18.47
CA GLN A 74 -16.29 21.59 18.20
C GLN A 74 -17.39 21.13 19.19
N GLU A 75 -17.03 20.39 20.24
CA GLU A 75 -17.95 19.89 21.27
C GLU A 75 -19.06 18.97 20.73
N THR A 76 -18.87 18.39 19.53
CA THR A 76 -19.83 17.43 18.92
C THR A 76 -19.56 15.98 19.31
N LEU A 77 -18.44 15.72 20.00
CA LEU A 77 -17.98 14.42 20.47
C LEU A 77 -17.62 14.48 21.95
N THR A 78 -18.04 13.49 22.75
CA THR A 78 -17.65 13.42 24.17
C THR A 78 -16.22 12.89 24.33
N TYR A 79 -15.58 13.17 25.48
CA TYR A 79 -14.23 12.65 25.76
C TYR A 79 -14.17 11.11 25.76
N SER A 80 -15.20 10.45 26.29
CA SER A 80 -15.25 8.98 26.30
C SER A 80 -15.33 8.40 24.87
N GLN A 81 -16.07 9.05 23.98
CA GLN A 81 -16.15 8.64 22.56
C GLN A 81 -14.83 8.93 21.86
N LEU A 82 -14.25 10.12 22.07
CA LEU A 82 -12.92 10.47 21.56
C LEU A 82 -11.88 9.38 21.89
N MET A 83 -11.80 8.98 23.17
CA MET A 83 -10.83 7.96 23.59
C MET A 83 -11.10 6.58 22.99
N SER A 84 -12.37 6.18 22.89
CA SER A 84 -12.76 4.92 22.25
C SER A 84 -12.33 4.89 20.78
N ASP A 85 -12.66 5.94 20.04
CA ASP A 85 -12.46 6.02 18.60
C ASP A 85 -10.97 6.25 18.27
N LEU A 86 -10.25 7.04 19.08
CA LEU A 86 -8.79 7.18 18.96
C LEU A 86 -8.09 5.83 19.15
N ASN A 87 -8.51 5.02 20.13
CA ASN A 87 -7.92 3.69 20.32
C ASN A 87 -8.19 2.76 19.13
N GLN A 88 -9.36 2.87 18.50
CA GLN A 88 -9.69 2.10 17.30
C GLN A 88 -8.82 2.53 16.11
N ALA A 89 -8.72 3.84 15.84
CA ALA A 89 -7.85 4.38 14.79
C ALA A 89 -6.37 4.02 15.06
N GLN A 90 -5.94 4.08 16.33
CA GLN A 90 -4.61 3.69 16.78
C GLN A 90 -4.32 2.22 16.47
N SER A 91 -5.27 1.32 16.77
CA SER A 91 -5.12 -0.10 16.48
C SER A 91 -5.06 -0.38 14.98
N THR A 92 -5.90 0.31 14.19
CA THR A 92 -5.92 0.18 12.72
C THR A 92 -4.58 0.57 12.11
N TYR A 93 -4.05 1.77 12.38
CA TYR A 93 -2.78 2.16 11.77
C TYR A 93 -1.63 1.25 12.23
N GLN A 94 -1.56 0.84 13.50
CA GLN A 94 -0.48 -0.03 13.99
C GLN A 94 -0.45 -1.35 13.24
N ARG A 95 -1.63 -1.96 13.06
CA ARG A 95 -1.78 -3.22 12.36
C ARG A 95 -1.33 -3.12 10.91
N TYR A 96 -1.85 -2.13 10.17
CA TYR A 96 -1.57 -2.01 8.74
C TYR A 96 -0.17 -1.47 8.47
N TRP A 97 0.37 -0.61 9.33
CA TRP A 97 1.75 -0.16 9.21
C TRP A 97 2.74 -1.31 9.47
N ALA A 98 2.50 -2.16 10.47
CA ALA A 98 3.31 -3.36 10.68
C ALA A 98 3.23 -4.33 9.49
N SER A 99 2.01 -4.57 8.98
CA SER A 99 1.79 -5.40 7.79
C SER A 99 2.53 -4.86 6.56
N TYR A 100 2.50 -3.54 6.34
CA TYR A 100 3.28 -2.90 5.29
C TYR A 100 4.77 -3.15 5.48
N LEU A 101 5.30 -2.89 6.69
CA LEU A 101 6.72 -3.08 7.04
C LEU A 101 7.20 -4.55 6.95
N GLU A 102 6.30 -5.53 7.00
CA GLU A 102 6.61 -6.93 6.75
C GLU A 102 6.65 -7.28 5.25
N SER A 103 5.97 -6.49 4.42
CA SER A 103 5.82 -6.73 2.97
C SER A 103 6.73 -5.89 2.07
N ILE A 104 7.31 -4.82 2.61
CA ILE A 104 8.29 -3.95 1.94
C ILE A 104 9.45 -4.75 1.33
N GLY A 105 9.84 -4.37 0.12
CA GLY A 105 10.99 -4.91 -0.58
C GLY A 105 12.33 -4.45 0.02
N ASN A 106 13.42 -4.68 -0.72
CA ASN A 106 14.77 -4.25 -0.32
C ASN A 106 15.28 -3.06 -1.17
N SER A 107 14.38 -2.34 -1.83
CA SER A 107 14.74 -1.15 -2.60
C SER A 107 15.24 -0.04 -1.66
N GLU A 108 16.38 0.57 -2.00
CA GLU A 108 16.93 1.69 -1.22
C GLU A 108 15.97 2.88 -1.20
N GLU A 109 15.24 3.11 -2.29
CA GLU A 109 14.24 4.17 -2.42
C GLU A 109 13.03 3.92 -1.50
N GLU A 110 12.48 2.69 -1.53
CA GLU A 110 11.35 2.32 -0.67
C GLU A 110 11.70 2.41 0.82
N LEU A 111 12.90 1.96 1.20
CA LEU A 111 13.40 2.04 2.57
C LEU A 111 13.58 3.49 3.02
N ALA A 112 14.08 4.37 2.15
CA ALA A 112 14.25 5.78 2.45
C ALA A 112 12.89 6.48 2.65
N LEU A 113 11.95 6.28 1.72
CA LEU A 113 10.58 6.84 1.82
C LEU A 113 9.88 6.33 3.09
N SER A 114 9.98 5.03 3.37
CA SER A 114 9.40 4.42 4.58
C SER A 114 9.99 5.00 5.86
N SER A 115 11.30 5.26 5.89
CA SER A 115 11.97 5.88 7.03
C SER A 115 11.50 7.32 7.26
N ASP A 116 11.32 8.09 6.20
CA ASP A 116 10.84 9.46 6.31
C ASP A 116 9.38 9.53 6.76
N VAL A 117 8.52 8.65 6.23
CA VAL A 117 7.15 8.49 6.71
C VAL A 117 7.11 8.05 8.16
N ALA A 118 7.97 7.12 8.60
CA ALA A 118 8.03 6.71 10.00
C ALA A 118 8.30 7.90 10.95
N LYS A 119 9.21 8.81 10.59
CA LYS A 119 9.47 10.04 11.37
C LYS A 119 8.24 10.96 11.41
N LEU A 120 7.51 11.08 10.30
CA LEU A 120 6.27 11.85 10.23
C LEU A 120 5.17 11.22 11.11
N ILE A 121 5.08 9.89 11.13
CA ILE A 121 4.19 9.14 12.03
C ILE A 121 4.55 9.45 13.48
N GLU A 122 5.81 9.34 13.89
CA GLU A 122 6.26 9.67 15.26
C GLU A 122 5.89 11.10 15.68
N ARG A 123 6.07 12.07 14.78
CA ARG A 123 5.66 13.46 15.01
C ARG A 123 4.15 13.57 15.18
N SER A 124 3.37 12.86 14.37
CA SER A 124 1.91 12.83 14.51
C SER A 124 1.47 12.21 15.84
N GLN A 125 2.12 11.14 16.29
CA GLN A 125 1.86 10.46 17.55
C GLN A 125 2.13 11.37 18.75
N SER A 126 3.19 12.19 18.67
CA SER A 126 3.48 13.20 19.68
C SER A 126 2.36 14.26 19.77
N LEU A 127 1.83 14.71 18.64
CA LEU A 127 0.70 15.64 18.63
C LEU A 127 -0.59 14.99 19.15
N ILE A 128 -0.87 13.74 18.78
CA ILE A 128 -2.03 12.97 19.25
C ILE A 128 -1.99 12.83 20.77
N ALA A 129 -0.84 12.50 21.34
CA ALA A 129 -0.66 12.39 22.79
C ALA A 129 -0.89 13.73 23.50
N ASP A 130 -0.32 14.81 22.97
CA ASP A 130 -0.51 16.15 23.50
C ASP A 130 -1.97 16.63 23.43
N PHE A 131 -2.64 16.42 22.29
CA PHE A 131 -4.05 16.77 22.12
C PHE A 131 -4.94 15.93 23.03
N THR A 132 -4.66 14.64 23.20
CA THR A 132 -5.36 13.77 24.15
C THR A 132 -5.25 14.29 25.58
N SER A 133 -4.05 14.68 26.02
CA SER A 133 -3.84 15.27 27.35
C SER A 133 -4.57 16.60 27.54
N GLN A 134 -4.61 17.43 26.49
CA GLN A 134 -5.39 18.67 26.50
C GLN A 134 -6.90 18.42 26.47
N ALA A 135 -7.35 17.35 25.82
CA ALA A 135 -8.75 16.94 25.82
C ALA A 135 -9.20 16.52 27.22
N GLU A 136 -8.36 15.77 27.94
CA GLU A 136 -8.62 15.35 29.33
C GLU A 136 -8.74 16.54 30.29
N SER A 137 -7.86 17.53 30.13
CA SER A 137 -7.85 18.74 30.97
C SER A 137 -8.86 19.81 30.53
N GLY A 138 -9.58 19.60 29.43
CA GLY A 138 -10.50 20.57 28.82
C GLY A 138 -9.81 21.72 28.09
N ALA A 139 -8.48 21.79 28.12
CA ALA A 139 -7.69 22.82 27.43
C ALA A 139 -7.84 22.76 25.91
N LEU A 140 -8.09 21.58 25.34
CA LEU A 140 -8.21 21.42 23.89
C LEU A 140 -9.40 22.21 23.34
N ILE A 141 -10.57 22.15 23.98
CA ILE A 141 -11.78 22.89 23.58
C ILE A 141 -11.56 24.41 23.70
N LEU A 142 -10.79 24.83 24.70
CA LEU A 142 -10.46 26.24 24.93
C LEU A 142 -9.38 26.78 23.99
N MET A 143 -8.69 25.91 23.25
CA MET A 143 -7.68 26.32 22.27
C MET A 143 -8.34 27.12 21.15
N ASP A 144 -7.72 28.23 20.76
CA ASP A 144 -8.23 29.01 19.65
C ASP A 144 -8.23 28.20 18.34
N PHE A 145 -9.26 28.40 17.53
CA PHE A 145 -9.49 27.64 16.31
C PHE A 145 -8.32 27.73 15.31
N ASN A 146 -7.62 28.88 15.23
CA ASN A 146 -6.53 29.06 14.29
C ASN A 146 -5.29 28.26 14.72
N SER A 147 -4.90 28.33 15.99
CA SER A 147 -3.80 27.55 16.55
C SER A 147 -4.09 26.06 16.47
N PHE A 148 -5.31 25.64 16.79
CA PHE A 148 -5.73 24.24 16.69
C PHE A 148 -5.56 23.71 15.26
N ASN A 149 -6.14 24.38 14.26
CA ASN A 149 -6.03 23.94 12.88
C ASN A 149 -4.61 24.07 12.32
N PHE A 150 -3.85 25.09 12.72
CA PHE A 150 -2.45 25.23 12.30
C PHE A 150 -1.64 24.02 12.76
N ARG A 151 -1.76 23.61 14.03
CA ARG A 151 -1.04 22.46 14.58
C ARG A 151 -1.41 21.14 13.90
N LEU A 152 -2.70 20.92 13.64
CA LEU A 152 -3.17 19.76 12.87
C LEU A 152 -2.56 19.76 11.46
N ASN A 153 -2.77 20.83 10.69
CA ASN A 153 -2.32 20.88 9.30
C ASN A 153 -0.79 20.81 9.17
N ALA A 154 -0.05 21.47 10.06
CA ALA A 154 1.41 21.45 10.07
C ALA A 154 2.01 20.06 10.39
N THR A 155 1.21 19.16 10.97
CA THR A 155 1.66 17.81 11.36
C THR A 155 1.12 16.75 10.40
N PHE A 156 -0.19 16.76 10.13
CA PHE A 156 -0.84 15.76 9.30
C PHE A 156 -0.73 16.05 7.80
N GLY A 157 -0.50 17.30 7.38
CA GLY A 157 -0.30 17.66 5.98
C GLY A 157 0.92 16.97 5.37
N PRO A 158 2.14 17.15 5.94
CA PRO A 158 3.33 16.43 5.47
C PRO A 158 3.20 14.91 5.59
N LEU A 159 2.58 14.39 6.65
CA LEU A 159 2.34 12.95 6.81
C LEU A 159 1.47 12.39 5.67
N ARG A 160 0.39 13.10 5.31
CA ARG A 160 -0.47 12.70 4.19
C ARG A 160 0.32 12.66 2.88
N ALA A 161 1.09 13.70 2.59
CA ALA A 161 1.93 13.75 1.40
C ALA A 161 2.92 12.57 1.35
N GLY A 162 3.64 12.30 2.43
CA GLY A 162 4.59 11.18 2.46
C GLY A 162 3.93 9.80 2.32
N LEU A 163 2.72 9.62 2.87
CA LEU A 163 1.96 8.38 2.67
C LEU A 163 1.45 8.26 1.22
N ASP A 164 1.04 9.36 0.60
CA ASP A 164 0.64 9.39 -0.82
C ASP A 164 1.84 9.07 -1.73
N ASP A 165 3.03 9.61 -1.44
CA ASP A 165 4.28 9.32 -2.16
C ASP A 165 4.64 7.82 -2.07
N LEU A 166 4.46 7.19 -0.89
CA LEU A 166 4.65 5.75 -0.72
C LEU A 166 3.64 4.93 -1.56
N ILE A 167 2.38 5.34 -1.60
CA ILE A 167 1.37 4.68 -2.45
C ILE A 167 1.76 4.80 -3.92
N GLU A 168 2.18 5.99 -4.37
CA GLU A 168 2.61 6.21 -5.74
C GLU A 168 3.82 5.35 -6.11
N TYR A 169 4.80 5.22 -5.20
CA TYR A 169 5.93 4.31 -5.36
C TYR A 169 5.47 2.86 -5.61
N GLN A 170 4.57 2.33 -4.76
CA GLN A 170 4.05 0.97 -4.91
C GLN A 170 3.31 0.76 -6.23
N LEU A 171 2.53 1.76 -6.66
CA LEU A 171 1.82 1.71 -7.93
C LEU A 171 2.77 1.72 -9.13
N ASN A 172 3.88 2.46 -9.04
CA ASN A 172 4.90 2.47 -10.08
C ASN A 172 5.62 1.12 -10.18
N GLU A 173 6.01 0.52 -9.05
CA GLU A 173 6.59 -0.83 -9.01
C GLU A 173 5.63 -1.88 -9.58
N ALA A 174 4.32 -1.74 -9.35
CA ALA A 174 3.30 -2.63 -9.93
C ALA A 174 3.22 -2.59 -11.47
N SER A 175 3.64 -1.47 -12.05
CA SER A 175 3.51 -1.16 -13.48
C SER A 175 4.80 -1.39 -14.28
N ALA A 176 5.93 -1.60 -13.59
CA ALA A 176 7.25 -1.85 -14.15
C ALA A 176 7.43 -3.31 -14.60
#